data_AF-I9ITE2-F1
#
_entry.id   AF-I9ITE2-F1
#
_cell.length_a   1.000
_cell.length_b   1.000
_cell.length_c   1.000
_cell.angle_alpha   90.00
_cell.angle_beta   90.00
_cell.angle_gamma   90.00
#
_symmetry.space_group_name_H-M   'P 1'
#
loop_
_entity.id
_entity.type
_entity.pdbx_description
1 polymer ?
#
loop_
_entity_poly.entity_id
_entity_poly.type
_entity_poly.pdbx_seq_one_letter_code
_entity_poly.pdbx_strand_id
1 'polypeptide(L)' 'METKKAPQIPYGISDFVRMRTENYYYVDKTMYLPLIEDTASYIFMIRPRRFGKSLFLSIMKAYYDILQKDRFESYSADYE' A
#
# COMPACT_ATOMS: atom_id res chain seq x y z
N MET A 1 14.28 22.42 -17.54
CA MET A 1 13.22 22.19 -16.54
C MET A 1 12.60 20.84 -16.86
N GLU A 2 12.94 19.79 -16.10
CA GLU A 2 12.31 18.49 -16.29
C GLU A 2 10.83 18.59 -15.91
N THR A 3 9.95 18.20 -16.83
CA THR A 3 8.51 18.17 -16.59
C THR A 3 8.19 16.95 -15.74
N LYS A 4 7.78 17.17 -14.48
CA LYS A 4 7.30 16.08 -13.60
C LYS A 4 6.13 15.38 -14.29
N LYS A 5 6.32 14.11 -14.67
CA LYS A 5 5.30 13.31 -15.35
C LYS A 5 4.14 13.06 -14.39
N ALA A 6 2.91 13.29 -14.86
CA ALA A 6 1.71 13.03 -14.07
C ALA A 6 1.65 11.55 -13.62
N PRO A 7 1.21 11.26 -12.37
CA PRO A 7 1.05 9.90 -11.89
C PRO A 7 0.09 9.11 -12.77
N GLN A 8 0.41 7.85 -13.03
CA GLN A 8 -0.43 6.98 -13.85
C GLN A 8 -1.55 6.35 -13.01
N ILE A 9 -2.71 6.10 -13.62
CA ILE A 9 -3.78 5.35 -12.94
C ILE A 9 -3.40 3.86 -12.93
N PRO A 10 -3.31 3.22 -11.75
CA PRO A 10 -2.87 1.83 -11.63
C PRO A 10 -4.00 0.85 -11.96
N TYR A 11 -4.34 0.70 -13.24
CA TYR A 11 -5.39 -0.23 -13.67
C TYR A 11 -4.88 -1.69 -13.63
N GLY A 12 -5.49 -2.51 -12.78
CA GLY A 12 -5.13 -3.93 -12.64
C GLY A 12 -3.82 -4.18 -11.87
N ILE A 13 -3.20 -3.14 -11.32
CA ILE A 13 -1.98 -3.26 -10.51
C ILE A 13 -2.40 -3.38 -9.05
N SER A 14 -1.94 -4.45 -8.39
CA SER A 14 -2.21 -4.73 -6.97
C SER A 14 -0.93 -4.91 -6.16
N ASP A 15 0.21 -4.49 -6.72
CA ASP A 15 1.52 -4.58 -6.10
C ASP A 15 1.86 -3.25 -5.44
N PHE A 16 1.92 -3.26 -4.11
CA PHE A 16 2.21 -2.08 -3.30
C PHE A 16 3.60 -1.49 -3.61
N VAL A 17 4.63 -2.34 -3.67
CA VAL A 17 6.01 -1.89 -3.91
C VAL A 17 6.09 -1.19 -5.26
N ARG A 18 5.49 -1.82 -6.28
CA ARG A 18 5.41 -1.24 -7.62
C ARG A 18 4.65 0.09 -7.64
N MET A 19 3.54 0.20 -6.91
CA MET A 19 2.79 1.46 -6.83
C MET A 19 3.61 2.59 -6.23
N ARG A 20 4.45 2.29 -5.23
CA ARG A 20 5.32 3.27 -4.57
C ARG A 20 6.56 3.61 -5.38
N THR A 21 7.07 2.70 -6.20
CA THR A 21 8.28 2.95 -7.02
C THR A 21 8.00 3.50 -8.41
N GLU A 22 6.85 3.19 -9.03
CA GLU A 22 6.56 3.48 -10.45
C GLU A 22 5.57 4.64 -10.69
N ASN A 23 5.65 5.73 -9.90
CA ASN A 23 4.85 6.96 -10.06
C ASN A 23 3.36 6.70 -10.41
N TYR A 24 2.73 5.82 -9.64
CA TYR A 24 1.30 5.52 -9.75
C TYR A 24 0.49 6.35 -8.78
N TYR A 25 -0.77 6.63 -9.14
CA TYR A 25 -1.72 7.23 -8.23
C TYR A 25 -2.08 6.23 -7.13
N TYR A 26 -1.62 6.49 -5.92
CA TYR A 26 -1.82 5.66 -4.74
C TYR A 26 -2.35 6.50 -3.59
N VAL A 27 -3.31 5.96 -2.86
CA VAL A 27 -3.82 6.56 -1.62
C VAL A 27 -3.31 5.69 -0.48
N ASP A 28 -2.48 6.27 0.38
CA ASP A 28 -1.89 5.55 1.49
C ASP A 28 -2.94 5.16 2.53
N LYS A 29 -2.91 3.87 2.90
CA LYS A 29 -3.78 3.24 3.89
C LYS A 29 -2.99 2.46 4.94
N THR A 30 -1.67 2.62 4.99
CA THR A 30 -0.79 1.96 5.97
C THR A 30 -1.16 2.33 7.40
N MET A 31 -1.71 3.53 7.63
CA MET A 31 -2.24 3.97 8.93
C MET A 31 -3.30 3.04 9.55
N TYR A 32 -3.97 2.19 8.76
CA TYR A 32 -4.96 1.24 9.27
C TYR A 32 -4.34 -0.07 9.79
N LEU A 33 -3.07 -0.35 9.48
CA LEU A 33 -2.41 -1.59 9.92
C LEU A 33 -2.27 -1.67 11.44
N PRO A 34 -1.79 -0.62 12.15
CA PRO A 34 -1.73 -0.66 13.61
C PRO A 34 -3.11 -0.75 14.25
N LEU A 35 -4.12 -0.09 13.65
CA LEU A 35 -5.50 -0.18 14.13
C LEU A 35 -6.00 -1.62 14.04
N ILE A 36 -5.71 -2.31 12.93
CA ILE A 36 -6.06 -3.71 12.70
C ILE A 36 -5.37 -4.64 13.69
N GLU A 37 -4.09 -4.41 14.01
CA GLU A 37 -3.33 -5.18 15.00
C GLU A 37 -3.92 -5.04 16.41
N ASP A 38 -4.44 -3.86 16.73
CA ASP A 38 -5.13 -3.58 18.00
C ASP A 38 -6.59 -4.09 18.01
N THR A 39 -7.14 -4.50 16.86
CA THR A 39 -8.52 -5.01 16.77
C THR A 39 -8.60 -6.53 16.99
N ALA A 40 -9.80 -7.08 16.83
CA ALA A 40 -10.15 -8.48 17.10
C ALA A 40 -9.28 -9.50 16.34
N SER A 41 -9.12 -10.69 16.93
CA SER A 41 -8.37 -11.84 16.39
C SER A 41 -8.83 -12.32 15.00
N TYR A 42 -9.97 -11.83 14.50
CA TYR A 42 -10.52 -12.18 13.20
C TYR A 42 -11.04 -10.94 12.47
N ILE A 43 -10.52 -10.71 11.26
CA ILE A 43 -10.89 -9.57 10.41
C ILE A 43 -11.66 -10.09 9.20
N PHE A 44 -12.92 -9.69 9.09
CA PHE A 44 -13.75 -10.00 7.94
C PHE A 44 -13.62 -8.92 6.86
N MET A 45 -12.92 -9.23 5.77
CA MET A 45 -12.88 -8.35 4.60
C MET A 45 -14.15 -8.55 3.76
N ILE A 46 -15.08 -7.60 3.83
CA ILE A 46 -16.28 -7.57 2.96
C ILE A 46 -15.89 -7.76 1.48
N ARG A 47 -16.79 -8.28 0.63
CA ARG A 47 -16.51 -8.56 -0.80
C ARG A 47 -17.01 -7.51 -1.83
N PRO A 48 -16.95 -6.18 -1.62
CA PRO A 48 -17.19 -5.25 -2.73
C PRO A 48 -16.14 -5.41 -3.83
N ARG A 49 -16.60 -5.37 -5.08
CA ARG A 49 -15.77 -5.54 -6.28
C ARG A 49 -14.82 -4.34 -6.42
N ARG A 50 -13.57 -4.58 -6.82
CA ARG A 50 -12.54 -3.55 -7.05
C ARG A 50 -12.23 -2.63 -5.85
N PHE A 51 -12.54 -3.06 -4.63
CA PHE A 51 -12.29 -2.29 -3.40
C PHE A 51 -10.80 -2.22 -2.98
N GLY A 52 -9.89 -2.84 -3.74
CA GLY A 52 -8.46 -2.81 -3.42
C GLY A 52 -8.02 -3.78 -2.32
N LYS A 53 -8.80 -4.84 -2.04
CA LYS A 53 -8.40 -5.90 -1.09
C LYS A 53 -7.07 -6.56 -1.44
N SER A 54 -6.84 -6.88 -2.71
CA SER A 54 -5.57 -7.47 -3.16
C SER A 54 -4.39 -6.53 -2.92
N LEU A 55 -4.57 -5.24 -3.21
CA LEU A 55 -3.57 -4.22 -2.90
C LEU A 55 -3.31 -4.13 -1.40
N PHE A 56 -4.37 -4.16 -0.58
CA PHE A 56 -4.24 -4.13 0.87
C PHE A 56 -3.44 -5.31 1.42
N LEU A 57 -3.67 -6.53 0.90
CA LEU A 57 -2.83 -7.69 1.24
C LEU A 57 -1.37 -7.52 0.80
N SER A 58 -1.12 -6.87 -0.34
CA SER A 58 0.24 -6.55 -0.76
C SER A 58 0.92 -5.54 0.18
N ILE A 59 0.18 -4.59 0.73
CA ILE A 59 0.68 -3.67 1.75
C ILE A 59 1.04 -4.46 3.01
N MET A 60 0.13 -5.30 3.52
CA MET A 60 0.37 -6.13 4.71
C MET A 60 1.60 -7.01 4.51
N LYS A 61 1.75 -7.64 3.33
CA LYS A 61 2.93 -8.44 3.01
C LYS A 61 4.22 -7.62 3.11
N ALA A 62 4.25 -6.40 2.58
CA ALA A 62 5.43 -5.54 2.66
C ALA A 62 5.69 -5.04 4.09
N TYR A 63 4.64 -4.79 4.87
CA TYR A 63 4.74 -4.29 6.24
C TYR A 63 5.20 -5.36 7.25
N TYR A 64 4.69 -6.59 7.14
CA TYR A 64 5.01 -7.68 8.08
C TYR A 64 6.25 -8.50 7.68
N ASP A 65 6.80 -8.30 6.49
CA ASP A 65 8.00 -9.02 6.05
C ASP A 65 9.25 -8.39 6.68
N ILE A 66 9.92 -9.16 7.55
CA ILE A 66 11.15 -8.75 8.25
C ILE A 66 12.23 -8.35 7.25
N LEU A 67 12.31 -8.99 6.08
CA LEU A 67 13.30 -8.68 5.05
C LEU A 67 13.03 -7.33 4.36
N GLN A 68 11.81 -6.80 4.48
CA GLN A 68 11.42 -5.51 3.93
C GLN A 68 11.54 -4.37 4.95
N LYS A 69 11.86 -4.64 6.22
CA LYS A 69 11.88 -3.65 7.30
C LYS A 69 12.63 -2.36 6.90
N ASP A 70 13.87 -2.50 6.43
CA ASP A 70 14.72 -1.35 6.09
C ASP A 70 14.25 -0.62 4.82
N ARG A 71 13.52 -1.31 3.95
CA ARG A 71 12.99 -0.75 2.70
C ARG A 71 11.61 -0.12 2.90
N PHE A 72 10.86 -0.56 3.90
CA PHE A 72 9.50 -0.10 4.12
C PHE A 72 9.44 1.41 4.37
N GLU A 73 10.39 1.94 5.15
CA GLU A 73 10.52 3.39 5.39
C GLU A 73 10.64 4.19 4.09
N SER A 74 11.34 3.66 3.08
CA SER A 74 11.47 4.31 1.77
C SER A 74 10.14 4.40 1.01
N TYR A 75 9.20 3.50 1.30
CA TYR A 75 7.85 3.54 0.76
C TYR A 75 6.93 4.47 1.54
N SER A 76 7.22 4.76 2.81
CA SER A 76 6.37 5.59 3.68
C SER A 76 6.67 7.08 3.62
N ALA A 77 7.61 7.53 2.79
CA ALA A 77 8.15 8.90 2.77
C ALA A 77 7.15 10.03 2.39
N ASP A 78 5.85 9.76 2.30
CA ASP A 78 4.81 10.76 2.01
C ASP A 78 4.23 11.42 3.29
N TYR A 79 4.76 11.10 4.48
CA TYR A 79 4.26 11.58 5.78
C TYR A 79 4.95 12.86 6.32
N GLU A 80 5.76 13.55 5.52
CA GLU A 80 6.29 14.91 5.82
C GLU A 80 5.62 16.01 4.99
#